data_AF-R6TZF8-F1
#
_entry.id   AF-R6TZF8-F1
#
_cell.length_a   1.000
_cell.length_b   1.000
_cell.length_c   1.000
_cell.angle_alpha   90.00
_cell.angle_beta   90.00
_cell.angle_gamma   90.00
#
_symmetry.space_group_name_H-M   'P 1'
#
loop_
_entity.id
_entity.type
_entity.pdbx_description
1 polymer ?
#
loop_
_entity_poly.entity_id
_entity_poly.type
_entity_poly.pdbx_seq_one_letter_code
_entity_poly.pdbx_strand_id
1 'polypeptide(L)'
;MEHKDYLTRLTELSSKISELPKGYISKKTVSGNVYFYHQWTEGGVKQSRYLHDDEVEVLSTQIEERKKLQAELKDVKAEMTRQPKLRQTDEQGNEVTHMNCTLMHKRIAVAELELDNDTGFIQKIGTVYAPEHLPLGIPIRRGITDRKALNEWWTDRSIPASRSGVREALETLDITSTRMLLIKCYGLSLSDQYWICPEGSGLTWEKVNFFNNGFSDDIGNVLFGSNKKPSNPLDFSSPDNTSDGNLKKRWKIIDGKRCLVKGGSNPFRQQPLNEVIATEIMERLDIPHVPYTVTWNKGAPYSICEDFIDENTELIPAWRIIQTQKQDNSTSLYQHFLNCCNALGIPGAEEFLDRMITLDYIIANEDRHLNNFGAIRNAETLEWIGMAPIYDSGSSLGYDKITPTMKNAREYTCKPFKKHHEEQLKLVSSFDWVDFAKLSDVQEIITSILSDENATDYMDETRIRVIAELTERRIRNIESLAMSHTRVQSITTEDDVEEDIAEDYGPKMEM
;
A
#
# COMPACT_ATOMS: atom_id res chain seq x y z
N MET A 1 8.12 -37.23 -6.33
CA MET A 1 7.30 -36.31 -7.12
C MET A 1 8.20 -35.18 -7.56
N GLU A 2 8.16 -34.82 -8.83
CA GLU A 2 8.78 -33.58 -9.28
C GLU A 2 7.99 -32.39 -8.70
N HIS A 3 8.61 -31.21 -8.57
CA HIS A 3 7.94 -30.01 -8.02
C HIS A 3 6.62 -29.68 -8.76
N LYS A 4 6.58 -29.95 -10.07
CA LYS A 4 5.39 -29.84 -10.93
C LYS A 4 4.24 -30.75 -10.50
N ASP A 5 4.54 -31.95 -9.99
CA ASP A 5 3.53 -32.88 -9.50
C ASP A 5 2.92 -32.38 -8.19
N TYR A 6 3.73 -31.77 -7.30
CA TYR A 6 3.23 -31.14 -6.08
C TYR A 6 2.31 -29.96 -6.39
N LEU A 7 2.70 -29.07 -7.30
CA LEU A 7 1.86 -27.92 -7.69
C LEU A 7 0.54 -28.36 -8.34
N THR A 8 0.59 -29.37 -9.20
CA THR A 8 -0.62 -29.96 -9.82
C THR A 8 -1.51 -30.54 -8.73
N ARG A 9 -0.95 -31.31 -7.80
CA ARG A 9 -1.70 -31.91 -6.69
C ARG A 9 -2.29 -30.87 -5.74
N LEU A 10 -1.56 -29.81 -5.41
CA LEU A 10 -2.04 -28.71 -4.58
C LEU A 10 -3.21 -27.97 -5.25
N THR A 11 -3.15 -27.78 -6.57
CA THR A 11 -4.21 -27.15 -7.35
C THR A 11 -5.47 -28.01 -7.39
N GLU A 12 -5.32 -29.31 -7.67
CA GLU A 12 -6.43 -30.28 -7.64
C GLU A 12 -7.11 -30.34 -6.27
N LEU A 13 -6.31 -30.44 -5.20
CA LEU A 13 -6.83 -30.48 -3.83
C LEU A 13 -7.55 -29.18 -3.47
N SER A 14 -6.99 -28.02 -3.85
CA SER A 14 -7.61 -26.72 -3.58
C SER A 14 -8.96 -26.56 -4.30
N SER A 15 -9.04 -26.98 -5.57
CA SER A 15 -10.29 -26.97 -6.36
C SER A 15 -11.37 -27.85 -5.72
N LYS A 16 -11.03 -29.09 -5.36
CA LYS A 16 -11.97 -30.01 -4.69
C LYS A 16 -12.43 -29.50 -3.33
N ILE A 17 -11.51 -28.88 -2.58
CA ILE A 17 -11.85 -28.24 -1.30
C ILE A 17 -12.79 -27.06 -1.52
N SER A 18 -12.67 -26.26 -2.58
CA SER A 18 -13.57 -25.11 -2.80
C SER A 18 -15.01 -25.50 -3.08
N GLU A 19 -15.25 -26.69 -3.64
CA GLU A 19 -16.59 -27.21 -3.96
C GLU A 19 -17.35 -27.77 -2.75
N LEU A 20 -16.66 -28.05 -1.64
CA LEU A 20 -17.24 -28.67 -0.45
C LEU A 20 -17.68 -27.63 0.61
N PRO A 21 -18.72 -27.89 1.42
CA PRO A 21 -19.19 -26.97 2.45
C PRO A 21 -18.20 -26.80 3.61
N LYS A 22 -18.00 -25.55 4.05
CA LYS A 22 -17.15 -25.19 5.20
C LYS A 22 -17.86 -25.46 6.53
N GLY A 23 -17.13 -25.63 7.63
CA GLY A 23 -17.71 -25.61 8.98
C GLY A 23 -17.91 -26.99 9.64
N TYR A 24 -18.87 -27.08 10.56
CA TYR A 24 -19.23 -28.30 11.29
C TYR A 24 -20.72 -28.36 11.59
N ILE A 25 -21.22 -29.55 11.93
CA ILE A 25 -22.59 -29.74 12.41
C ILE A 25 -22.57 -29.76 13.94
N SER A 26 -23.39 -28.92 14.57
CA SER A 26 -23.64 -28.94 16.00
C SER A 26 -25.03 -29.49 16.31
N LYS A 27 -25.15 -30.13 17.47
CA LYS A 27 -26.39 -30.73 17.98
C LYS A 27 -26.87 -29.94 19.19
N LYS A 28 -28.14 -29.55 19.20
CA LYS A 28 -28.80 -28.90 20.35
C LYS A 28 -30.05 -29.66 20.74
N THR A 29 -30.25 -29.86 22.04
CA THR A 29 -31.48 -30.45 22.58
C THR A 29 -32.34 -29.35 23.17
N VAL A 30 -33.54 -29.16 22.65
CA VAL A 30 -34.51 -28.16 23.14
C VAL A 30 -35.80 -28.89 23.50
N SER A 31 -36.19 -28.83 24.77
CA SER A 31 -37.42 -29.46 25.29
C SER A 31 -37.58 -30.95 24.93
N GLY A 32 -36.47 -31.70 24.93
CA GLY A 32 -36.44 -33.13 24.62
C GLY A 32 -36.26 -33.49 23.14
N ASN A 33 -36.40 -32.52 22.22
CA ASN A 33 -36.20 -32.71 20.79
C ASN A 33 -34.77 -32.33 20.38
N VAL A 34 -34.19 -33.10 19.46
CA VAL A 34 -32.84 -32.90 18.94
C VAL A 34 -32.89 -32.10 17.64
N TYR A 35 -32.08 -31.06 17.54
CA TYR A 35 -31.93 -30.22 16.35
C TYR A 35 -30.48 -30.15 15.93
N PHE A 36 -30.24 -30.21 14.61
CA PHE A 36 -28.92 -30.09 14.01
C PHE A 36 -28.75 -28.72 13.35
N TYR A 37 -27.56 -28.15 13.47
CA TYR A 37 -27.21 -26.87 12.88
C TYR A 37 -25.87 -26.97 12.16
N HIS A 38 -25.82 -26.50 10.93
CA HIS A 38 -24.58 -26.26 10.21
C HIS A 38 -24.01 -24.91 10.63
N GLN A 39 -22.76 -24.89 11.09
CA GLN A 39 -22.10 -23.68 11.58
C GLN A 39 -20.76 -23.49 10.87
N TRP A 40 -20.52 -22.30 10.34
CA TRP A 40 -19.29 -21.93 9.67
C TRP A 40 -18.92 -20.47 9.96
N THR A 41 -17.70 -20.10 9.61
CA THR A 41 -17.23 -18.72 9.74
C THR A 41 -17.02 -18.13 8.35
N GLU A 42 -17.55 -16.93 8.14
CA GLU A 42 -17.46 -16.19 6.89
C GLU A 42 -17.26 -14.71 7.23
N GLY A 43 -16.23 -14.07 6.67
CA GLY A 43 -15.87 -12.69 7.04
C GLY A 43 -15.54 -12.48 8.52
N GLY A 44 -15.13 -13.53 9.25
CA GLY A 44 -14.89 -13.47 10.70
C GLY A 44 -16.16 -13.57 11.57
N VAL A 45 -17.35 -13.63 10.96
CA VAL A 45 -18.63 -13.77 11.65
C VAL A 45 -19.07 -15.24 11.63
N LYS A 46 -19.61 -15.73 12.77
CA LYS A 46 -20.18 -17.08 12.86
C LYS A 46 -21.56 -17.11 12.23
N GLN A 47 -21.70 -17.90 11.17
CA GLN A 47 -22.96 -18.23 10.53
C GLN A 47 -23.51 -19.54 11.09
N SER A 48 -24.84 -19.67 11.13
CA SER A 48 -25.53 -20.86 11.63
C SER A 48 -26.81 -21.08 10.85
N ARG A 49 -26.98 -22.27 10.27
CA ARG A 49 -28.17 -22.69 9.52
C ARG A 49 -28.76 -23.94 10.16
N TYR A 50 -30.08 -23.97 10.35
CA TYR A 50 -30.77 -25.21 10.77
C TYR A 50 -30.69 -26.27 9.66
N LEU A 51 -30.65 -27.55 10.04
CA LEU A 51 -30.64 -28.70 9.12
C LEU A 51 -31.83 -29.61 9.39
N HIS A 52 -32.49 -30.04 8.33
CA HIS A 52 -33.44 -31.15 8.39
C HIS A 52 -32.71 -32.49 8.49
N ASP A 53 -33.36 -33.50 9.07
CA ASP A 53 -32.74 -34.80 9.37
C ASP A 53 -32.19 -35.50 8.12
N ASP A 54 -32.81 -35.30 6.95
CA ASP A 54 -32.38 -35.83 5.65
C ASP A 54 -31.14 -35.12 5.07
N GLU A 55 -30.84 -33.89 5.51
CA GLU A 55 -29.65 -33.14 5.09
C GLU A 55 -28.42 -33.45 5.94
N VAL A 56 -28.61 -33.95 7.18
CA VAL A 56 -27.52 -34.12 8.16
C VAL A 56 -26.47 -35.11 7.67
N GLU A 57 -26.89 -36.26 7.14
CA GLU A 57 -25.97 -37.33 6.73
C GLU A 57 -25.13 -36.92 5.51
N VAL A 58 -25.79 -36.31 4.51
CA VAL A 58 -25.15 -35.81 3.29
C VAL A 58 -24.14 -34.72 3.62
N LEU A 59 -24.55 -33.73 4.41
CA LEU A 59 -23.68 -32.62 4.77
C LEU A 59 -22.52 -33.07 5.68
N SER A 60 -22.77 -34.01 6.59
CA SER A 60 -21.72 -34.59 7.43
C SER A 60 -20.64 -35.28 6.60
N THR A 61 -21.02 -36.02 5.56
CA THR A 61 -20.08 -36.70 4.68
C THR A 61 -19.23 -35.70 3.89
N GLN A 62 -19.85 -34.66 3.34
CA GLN A 62 -19.15 -33.61 2.60
C GLN A 62 -18.18 -32.79 3.48
N ILE A 63 -18.56 -32.52 4.73
CA ILE A 63 -17.69 -31.82 5.70
C ILE A 63 -16.49 -32.70 6.08
N GLU A 64 -16.69 -34.00 6.31
CA GLU A 64 -15.59 -34.91 6.62
C GLU A 64 -14.65 -35.12 5.42
N GLU A 65 -15.19 -35.20 4.20
CA GLU A 65 -14.39 -35.22 2.98
C GLU A 65 -13.55 -33.94 2.84
N ARG A 66 -14.15 -32.76 3.11
CA ARG A 66 -13.43 -31.48 3.12
C ARG A 66 -12.28 -31.49 4.11
N LYS A 67 -12.50 -31.96 5.35
CA LYS A 67 -11.45 -32.04 6.38
C LYS A 67 -10.32 -32.97 5.96
N LYS A 68 -10.66 -34.11 5.35
CA LYS A 68 -9.67 -35.08 4.84
C LYS A 68 -8.81 -34.46 3.74
N LEU A 69 -9.42 -33.78 2.77
CA LEU A 69 -8.70 -33.09 1.70
C LEU A 69 -7.86 -31.92 2.24
N GLN A 70 -8.34 -31.20 3.25
CA GLN A 70 -7.57 -30.14 3.92
C GLN A 70 -6.35 -30.69 4.68
N ALA A 71 -6.48 -31.85 5.32
CA ALA A 71 -5.35 -32.54 5.94
C ALA A 71 -4.34 -33.01 4.88
N GLU A 72 -4.81 -33.60 3.78
CA GLU A 72 -3.95 -33.99 2.66
C GLU A 72 -3.25 -32.78 2.02
N LEU A 73 -3.95 -31.66 1.80
CA LEU A 73 -3.37 -30.41 1.31
C LEU A 73 -2.27 -29.92 2.25
N LYS A 74 -2.50 -30.00 3.57
CA LYS A 74 -1.50 -29.61 4.57
C LYS A 74 -0.29 -30.53 4.53
N ASP A 75 -0.49 -31.83 4.38
CA ASP A 75 0.59 -32.82 4.31
C ASP A 75 1.40 -32.67 3.03
N VAL A 76 0.76 -32.46 1.88
CA VAL A 76 1.42 -32.18 0.58
C VAL A 76 2.21 -30.87 0.64
N LYS A 77 1.65 -29.81 1.25
CA LYS A 77 2.40 -28.55 1.49
C LYS A 77 3.60 -28.77 2.42
N ALA A 78 3.42 -29.51 3.50
CA ALA A 78 4.48 -29.81 4.45
C ALA A 78 5.58 -30.68 3.81
N GLU A 79 5.21 -31.64 2.96
CA GLU A 79 6.14 -32.50 2.23
C GLU A 79 6.92 -31.71 1.18
N MET A 80 6.26 -30.82 0.43
CA MET A 80 6.90 -29.87 -0.49
C MET A 80 7.90 -28.96 0.24
N THR A 81 7.57 -28.55 1.48
CA THR A 81 8.45 -27.70 2.31
C THR A 81 9.58 -28.50 3.00
N ARG A 82 9.37 -29.81 3.23
CA ARG A 82 10.35 -30.74 3.83
C ARG A 82 11.33 -31.32 2.83
N GLN A 83 11.10 -31.13 1.53
CA GLN A 83 12.16 -31.37 0.57
C GLN A 83 13.35 -30.50 0.99
N PRO A 84 14.54 -31.07 1.21
CA PRO A 84 15.74 -30.24 1.36
C PRO A 84 15.75 -29.31 0.16
N LYS A 85 16.05 -28.01 0.35
CA LYS A 85 16.26 -27.07 -0.76
C LYS A 85 17.15 -27.78 -1.76
N LEU A 86 16.54 -28.33 -2.83
CA LEU A 86 17.27 -28.81 -3.97
C LEU A 86 17.84 -27.54 -4.53
N ARG A 87 19.09 -27.26 -4.13
CA ARG A 87 19.97 -26.35 -4.86
C ARG A 87 19.79 -26.78 -6.30
N GLN A 88 19.10 -25.98 -7.09
CA GLN A 88 18.92 -26.31 -8.50
C GLN A 88 20.33 -26.47 -9.03
N THR A 89 20.64 -27.63 -9.58
CA THR A 89 21.92 -27.86 -10.21
C THR A 89 21.70 -27.77 -11.71
N ASP A 90 22.57 -27.06 -12.41
CA ASP A 90 22.59 -27.13 -13.87
C ASP A 90 22.87 -28.58 -14.34
N GLU A 91 22.81 -28.82 -15.66
CA GLU A 91 23.11 -30.12 -16.25
C GLU A 91 24.55 -30.62 -15.94
N GLN A 92 25.41 -29.76 -15.40
CA GLN A 92 26.78 -30.06 -14.98
C GLN A 92 26.94 -30.24 -13.47
N GLY A 93 25.89 -30.11 -12.67
CA GLY A 93 25.92 -30.29 -11.22
C GLY A 93 26.30 -29.04 -10.42
N ASN A 94 26.40 -27.86 -11.03
CA ASN A 94 26.73 -26.61 -10.34
C ASN A 94 25.48 -25.97 -9.74
N GLU A 95 25.62 -25.37 -8.56
CA GLU A 95 24.56 -24.63 -7.90
C GLU A 95 24.08 -23.45 -8.76
N VAL A 96 22.81 -23.46 -9.13
CA VAL A 96 22.14 -22.40 -9.89
C VAL A 96 21.93 -21.22 -8.95
N THR A 97 22.79 -20.22 -9.12
CA THR A 97 22.79 -18.96 -8.35
C THR A 97 21.75 -17.96 -8.85
N HIS A 98 21.07 -18.26 -9.97
CA HIS A 98 20.19 -17.33 -10.65
C HIS A 98 18.83 -17.93 -11.00
N MET A 99 17.78 -17.11 -11.00
CA MET A 99 16.45 -17.45 -11.49
C MET A 99 16.18 -16.73 -12.80
N ASN A 100 15.94 -17.50 -13.85
CA ASN A 100 15.40 -16.98 -15.10
C ASN A 100 13.89 -16.75 -14.94
N CYS A 101 13.43 -15.58 -15.36
CA CYS A 101 12.03 -15.23 -15.35
C CYS A 101 11.71 -14.20 -16.44
N THR A 102 10.42 -13.99 -16.68
CA THR A 102 9.93 -12.92 -17.53
C THR A 102 9.31 -11.83 -16.66
N LEU A 103 9.73 -10.57 -16.82
CA LEU A 103 8.98 -9.43 -16.34
C LEU A 103 7.67 -9.36 -17.14
N MET A 104 6.56 -9.40 -16.43
CA MET A 104 5.22 -9.36 -16.98
C MET A 104 4.56 -8.04 -16.57
N HIS A 105 3.79 -7.45 -17.46
CA HIS A 105 2.83 -6.39 -17.16
C HIS A 105 1.44 -6.95 -17.48
N LYS A 106 0.70 -7.33 -16.43
CA LYS A 106 -0.54 -8.12 -16.56
C LYS A 106 -0.28 -9.42 -17.34
N ARG A 107 -0.79 -9.53 -18.58
CA ARG A 107 -0.63 -10.68 -19.48
C ARG A 107 0.52 -10.52 -20.49
N ILE A 108 1.12 -9.34 -20.54
CA ILE A 108 2.09 -8.97 -21.56
C ILE A 108 3.48 -9.33 -21.05
N ALA A 109 4.19 -10.17 -21.81
CA ALA A 109 5.61 -10.40 -21.57
C ALA A 109 6.40 -9.15 -21.97
N VAL A 110 7.13 -8.57 -21.02
CA VAL A 110 7.85 -7.30 -21.21
C VAL A 110 9.32 -7.55 -21.51
N ALA A 111 10.01 -8.27 -20.64
CA ALA A 111 11.45 -8.52 -20.78
C ALA A 111 11.87 -9.81 -20.08
N GLU A 112 12.87 -10.50 -20.63
CA GLU A 112 13.56 -11.59 -19.94
C GLU A 112 14.49 -11.03 -18.87
N LEU A 113 14.47 -11.62 -17.67
CA LEU A 113 15.29 -11.23 -16.55
C LEU A 113 16.02 -12.46 -15.97
N GLU A 114 17.27 -12.23 -15.57
CA GLU A 114 18.03 -13.14 -14.73
C GLU A 114 18.20 -12.47 -13.37
N LEU A 115 17.61 -13.06 -12.33
CA LEU A 115 17.65 -12.57 -10.96
C LEU A 115 18.64 -13.39 -10.12
N ASP A 116 19.34 -12.76 -9.21
CA ASP A 116 20.17 -13.45 -8.22
C ASP A 116 19.30 -14.06 -7.10
N ASN A 117 19.51 -15.34 -6.81
CA ASN A 117 18.67 -16.09 -5.87
C ASN A 117 18.85 -15.69 -4.40
N ASP A 118 19.97 -15.04 -4.05
CA ASP A 118 20.31 -14.68 -2.67
C ASP A 118 19.98 -13.22 -2.35
N THR A 119 20.00 -12.35 -3.36
CA THR A 119 19.81 -10.89 -3.22
C THR A 119 18.53 -10.39 -3.88
N GLY A 120 18.00 -11.10 -4.87
CA GLY A 120 16.86 -10.68 -5.69
C GLY A 120 17.17 -9.56 -6.68
N PHE A 121 18.45 -9.25 -6.93
CA PHE A 121 18.85 -8.25 -7.91
C PHE A 121 18.79 -8.77 -9.34
N ILE A 122 18.44 -7.88 -10.27
CA ILE A 122 18.50 -8.11 -11.71
C ILE A 122 19.97 -8.12 -12.16
N GLN A 123 20.47 -9.30 -12.48
CA GLN A 123 21.82 -9.50 -13.00
C GLN A 123 21.89 -9.27 -14.50
N LYS A 124 20.84 -9.65 -15.23
CA LYS A 124 20.78 -9.52 -16.69
C LYS A 124 19.36 -9.20 -17.17
N ILE A 125 19.30 -8.40 -18.24
CA ILE A 125 18.11 -8.23 -19.06
C ILE A 125 18.40 -8.92 -20.39
N GLY A 126 17.55 -9.87 -20.77
CA GLY A 126 17.59 -10.55 -22.05
C GLY A 126 16.79 -9.82 -23.11
N THR A 127 15.95 -10.55 -23.84
CA THR A 127 15.08 -9.98 -24.88
C THR A 127 14.02 -9.08 -24.26
N VAL A 128 13.83 -7.88 -24.82
CA VAL A 128 12.73 -6.96 -24.47
C VAL A 128 11.67 -7.08 -25.55
N TYR A 129 10.50 -7.60 -25.18
CA TYR A 129 9.39 -7.94 -26.07
C TYR A 129 8.43 -6.77 -26.28
N ALA A 130 8.15 -6.02 -25.21
CA ALA A 130 7.18 -4.91 -25.20
C ALA A 130 7.80 -3.70 -24.48
N PRO A 131 8.71 -2.95 -25.13
CA PRO A 131 9.43 -1.84 -24.49
C PRO A 131 8.52 -0.74 -23.95
N GLU A 132 7.36 -0.51 -24.56
CA GLU A 132 6.33 0.43 -24.11
C GLU A 132 5.69 0.02 -22.78
N HIS A 133 5.69 -1.28 -22.46
CA HIS A 133 5.22 -1.81 -21.19
C HIS A 133 6.32 -1.90 -20.13
N LEU A 134 7.55 -1.42 -20.39
CA LEU A 134 8.53 -1.26 -19.30
C LEU A 134 7.99 -0.27 -18.25
N PRO A 135 8.37 -0.44 -16.97
CA PRO A 135 7.99 0.52 -15.94
C PRO A 135 8.38 1.95 -16.32
N LEU A 136 7.51 2.93 -15.99
CA LEU A 136 7.76 4.31 -16.36
C LEU A 136 9.03 4.84 -15.69
N GLY A 137 9.83 5.61 -16.45
CA GLY A 137 11.09 6.19 -15.97
C GLY A 137 12.31 5.32 -16.25
N ILE A 138 12.16 4.11 -16.80
CA ILE A 138 13.30 3.27 -17.21
C ILE A 138 13.85 3.72 -18.57
N PRO A 139 15.11 4.22 -18.64
CA PRO A 139 15.66 4.70 -19.91
C PRO A 139 15.98 3.56 -20.87
N ILE A 140 15.70 3.79 -22.16
CA ILE A 140 16.19 2.96 -23.26
C ILE A 140 17.18 3.78 -24.08
N ARG A 141 18.43 3.33 -24.18
CA ARG A 141 19.49 4.02 -24.92
C ARG A 141 19.98 3.13 -26.04
N ARG A 142 19.81 3.58 -27.29
CA ARG A 142 20.21 2.83 -28.50
C ARG A 142 19.62 1.41 -28.54
N GLY A 143 18.37 1.27 -28.10
CA GLY A 143 17.66 -0.01 -28.02
C GLY A 143 18.03 -0.90 -26.83
N ILE A 144 18.87 -0.42 -25.90
CA ILE A 144 19.28 -1.16 -24.70
C ILE A 144 18.60 -0.55 -23.48
N THR A 145 17.85 -1.38 -22.75
CA THR A 145 17.21 -1.01 -21.47
C THR A 145 18.25 -0.85 -20.37
N ASP A 146 18.15 0.22 -19.59
CA ASP A 146 19.04 0.46 -18.46
C ASP A 146 18.76 -0.52 -17.31
N ARG A 147 19.64 -1.52 -17.16
CA ARG A 147 19.55 -2.53 -16.10
C ARG A 147 19.58 -1.95 -14.71
N LYS A 148 20.38 -0.89 -14.49
CA LYS A 148 20.51 -0.29 -13.16
C LYS A 148 19.20 0.37 -12.78
N ALA A 149 18.62 1.17 -13.67
CA ALA A 149 17.33 1.81 -13.43
C ALA A 149 16.21 0.79 -13.21
N LEU A 150 16.17 -0.29 -14.01
CA LEU A 150 15.15 -1.34 -13.84
C LEU A 150 15.32 -2.08 -12.52
N ASN A 151 16.56 -2.36 -12.10
CA ASN A 151 16.84 -2.97 -10.81
C ASN A 151 16.45 -2.05 -9.65
N GLU A 152 16.73 -0.75 -9.74
CA GLU A 152 16.29 0.24 -8.75
C GLU A 152 14.76 0.22 -8.63
N TRP A 153 14.04 0.34 -9.75
CA TRP A 153 12.58 0.21 -9.75
C TRP A 153 12.09 -1.09 -9.12
N TRP A 154 12.71 -2.23 -9.47
CA TRP A 154 12.34 -3.52 -8.90
C TRP A 154 12.52 -3.54 -7.37
N THR A 155 13.64 -3.04 -6.88
CA THR A 155 13.96 -3.06 -5.45
C THR A 155 13.21 -2.02 -4.63
N ASP A 156 12.82 -0.89 -5.24
CA ASP A 156 12.04 0.17 -4.59
C ASP A 156 10.64 -0.30 -4.19
N ARG A 157 10.16 -1.41 -4.77
CA ARG A 157 8.89 -2.05 -4.40
C ARG A 157 8.97 -2.81 -3.08
N SER A 158 10.17 -3.05 -2.54
CA SER A 158 10.34 -3.79 -1.29
C SER A 158 9.97 -2.97 -0.07
N ILE A 159 9.65 -3.64 1.03
CA ILE A 159 9.45 -2.98 2.33
C ILE A 159 10.74 -2.23 2.74
N PRO A 160 10.67 -0.93 3.10
CA PRO A 160 11.83 -0.19 3.58
C PRO A 160 12.44 -0.81 4.83
N ALA A 161 13.77 -0.84 4.89
CA ALA A 161 14.50 -1.33 6.07
C ALA A 161 14.27 -0.46 7.32
N SER A 162 13.87 0.80 7.14
CA SER A 162 13.49 1.76 8.18
C SER A 162 12.07 1.58 8.72
N ARG A 163 11.23 0.72 8.09
CA ARG A 163 9.85 0.53 8.56
C ARG A 163 9.82 -0.01 10.00
N SER A 164 8.99 0.61 10.83
CA SER A 164 8.81 0.20 12.22
C SER A 164 8.43 -1.29 12.33
N GLY A 165 9.24 -2.05 13.07
CA GLY A 165 9.03 -3.49 13.34
C GLY A 165 9.50 -4.44 12.22
N VAL A 166 10.12 -3.95 11.15
CA VAL A 166 10.53 -4.79 10.01
C VAL A 166 11.68 -5.73 10.37
N ARG A 167 12.60 -5.31 11.25
CA ARG A 167 13.75 -6.12 11.64
C ARG A 167 13.30 -7.37 12.41
N GLU A 168 12.44 -7.19 13.40
CA GLU A 168 11.85 -8.27 14.20
C GLU A 168 10.99 -9.19 13.32
N ALA A 169 10.30 -8.60 12.33
CA ALA A 169 9.57 -9.37 11.34
C ALA A 169 10.51 -10.26 10.51
N LEU A 170 11.59 -9.73 9.95
CA LEU A 170 12.56 -10.51 9.18
C LEU A 170 13.20 -11.65 9.99
N GLU A 171 13.54 -11.39 11.25
CA GLU A 171 14.03 -12.42 12.18
C GLU A 171 12.97 -13.52 12.41
N THR A 172 11.70 -13.15 12.52
CA THR A 172 10.58 -14.10 12.66
C THR A 172 10.32 -14.89 11.38
N LEU A 173 10.55 -14.30 10.21
CA LEU A 173 10.34 -14.92 8.90
C LEU A 173 11.52 -15.81 8.47
N ASP A 174 12.66 -15.75 9.17
CA ASP A 174 13.95 -16.35 8.76
C ASP A 174 14.38 -15.87 7.36
N ILE A 175 14.30 -14.56 7.15
CA ILE A 175 14.63 -13.90 5.88
C ILE A 175 15.69 -12.84 6.10
N THR A 176 16.72 -12.86 5.25
CA THR A 176 17.90 -11.99 5.36
C THR A 176 17.64 -10.55 4.90
N SER A 177 16.68 -10.33 3.99
CA SER A 177 16.37 -9.00 3.43
C SER A 177 14.93 -8.91 2.95
N THR A 178 14.31 -7.73 3.07
CA THR A 178 12.97 -7.44 2.53
C THR A 178 12.90 -7.64 1.02
N ARG A 179 14.00 -7.49 0.29
CA ARG A 179 14.07 -7.72 -1.16
C ARG A 179 13.76 -9.17 -1.55
N MET A 180 14.09 -10.12 -0.68
CA MET A 180 13.77 -11.53 -0.90
C MET A 180 12.27 -11.81 -0.85
N LEU A 181 11.48 -10.93 -0.23
CA LEU A 181 10.03 -11.03 -0.23
C LEU A 181 9.46 -10.75 -1.63
N LEU A 182 10.12 -9.92 -2.45
CA LEU A 182 9.71 -9.67 -3.83
C LEU A 182 9.70 -10.96 -4.63
N ILE A 183 10.78 -11.74 -4.58
CA ILE A 183 10.85 -13.02 -5.30
C ILE A 183 9.78 -14.00 -4.80
N LYS A 184 9.59 -14.06 -3.48
CA LYS A 184 8.63 -14.99 -2.83
C LYS A 184 7.17 -14.73 -3.20
N CYS A 185 6.82 -13.51 -3.59
CA CYS A 185 5.48 -13.13 -4.05
C CYS A 185 5.43 -12.78 -5.54
N TYR A 186 6.46 -13.13 -6.32
CA TYR A 186 6.57 -12.79 -7.75
C TYR A 186 6.53 -11.28 -8.02
N GLY A 187 6.83 -10.45 -7.03
CA GLY A 187 6.69 -9.01 -7.07
C GLY A 187 5.26 -8.58 -7.36
N LEU A 188 4.24 -9.34 -6.97
CA LEU A 188 2.84 -8.93 -7.13
C LEU A 188 2.49 -7.87 -6.09
N SER A 189 1.77 -6.83 -6.49
CA SER A 189 1.35 -5.74 -5.61
C SER A 189 -0.16 -5.47 -5.70
N LEU A 190 -0.62 -4.51 -4.90
CA LEU A 190 -1.94 -3.87 -4.97
C LEU A 190 -1.79 -2.38 -5.33
N SER A 191 -0.79 -2.07 -6.15
CA SER A 191 -0.54 -0.68 -6.60
C SER A 191 -0.21 -0.62 -8.08
N ASP A 192 0.19 -1.74 -8.68
CA ASP A 192 0.54 -1.87 -10.09
C ASP A 192 0.32 -3.32 -10.58
N GLN A 193 0.37 -3.55 -11.90
CA GLN A 193 0.15 -4.88 -12.50
C GLN A 193 1.44 -5.56 -12.96
N TYR A 194 2.60 -5.14 -12.45
CA TYR A 194 3.87 -5.79 -12.75
C TYR A 194 4.14 -6.98 -11.84
N TRP A 195 4.69 -8.04 -12.43
CA TRP A 195 5.11 -9.24 -11.72
C TRP A 195 6.19 -9.99 -12.51
N ILE A 196 6.84 -10.96 -11.88
CA ILE A 196 7.80 -11.85 -12.55
C ILE A 196 7.22 -13.25 -12.71
N CYS A 197 7.32 -13.83 -13.89
CA CYS A 197 6.92 -15.22 -14.15
C CYS A 197 8.18 -16.08 -14.27
N PRO A 198 8.51 -16.94 -13.27
CA PRO A 198 9.65 -17.83 -13.36
C PRO A 198 9.53 -18.78 -14.56
N GLU A 199 10.64 -19.04 -15.23
CA GLU A 199 10.70 -19.91 -16.39
C GLU A 199 10.17 -21.31 -16.05
N GLY A 200 9.32 -21.88 -16.92
CA GLY A 200 8.73 -23.21 -16.72
C GLY A 200 7.67 -23.32 -15.61
N SER A 201 7.33 -22.23 -14.92
CA SER A 201 6.35 -22.26 -13.82
C SER A 201 4.90 -22.52 -14.25
N GLY A 202 4.54 -22.12 -15.48
CA GLY A 202 3.17 -22.21 -16.00
C GLY A 202 2.16 -21.31 -15.28
N LEU A 203 2.65 -20.32 -14.51
CA LEU A 203 1.80 -19.34 -13.83
C LEU A 203 1.15 -18.39 -14.84
N THR A 204 -0.07 -17.95 -14.53
CA THR A 204 -0.79 -16.95 -15.32
C THR A 204 -1.28 -15.84 -14.40
N TRP A 205 -1.44 -14.64 -14.95
CA TRP A 205 -1.92 -13.47 -14.21
C TRP A 205 -3.19 -13.76 -13.41
N GLU A 206 -4.17 -14.42 -14.04
CA GLU A 206 -5.48 -14.74 -13.45
C GLU A 206 -5.36 -15.54 -12.16
N LYS A 207 -4.37 -16.44 -12.08
CA LYS A 207 -4.18 -17.34 -10.93
C LYS A 207 -3.46 -16.69 -9.76
N VAL A 208 -2.68 -15.63 -10.02
CA VAL A 208 -1.71 -15.13 -9.02
C VAL A 208 -2.01 -13.71 -8.54
N ASN A 209 -2.72 -12.88 -9.32
CA ASN A 209 -2.94 -11.47 -8.96
C ASN A 209 -3.76 -11.29 -7.67
N PHE A 210 -3.41 -10.29 -6.86
CA PHE A 210 -4.08 -10.01 -5.58
C PHE A 210 -5.41 -9.22 -5.71
N PHE A 211 -5.65 -8.63 -6.88
CA PHE A 211 -6.89 -7.88 -7.16
C PHE A 211 -8.11 -8.82 -7.13
N ASN A 212 -8.00 -9.99 -7.76
CA ASN A 212 -9.11 -10.95 -7.85
C ASN A 212 -8.97 -12.15 -6.92
N ASN A 213 -7.75 -12.53 -6.55
CA ASN A 213 -7.51 -13.68 -5.69
C ASN A 213 -7.40 -13.27 -4.21
N GLY A 214 -7.68 -14.22 -3.32
CA GLY A 214 -7.38 -14.05 -1.91
C GLY A 214 -5.88 -14.09 -1.65
N PHE A 215 -5.43 -13.46 -0.56
CA PHE A 215 -4.04 -13.49 -0.12
C PHE A 215 -3.92 -13.83 1.35
N SER A 216 -2.71 -14.23 1.75
CA SER A 216 -2.38 -14.63 3.11
C SER A 216 -2.27 -13.45 4.06
N ASP A 217 -2.83 -13.61 5.26
CA ASP A 217 -2.65 -12.68 6.38
C ASP A 217 -1.30 -12.85 7.10
N ASP A 218 -0.52 -13.90 6.79
CA ASP A 218 0.66 -14.29 7.57
C ASP A 218 1.72 -13.18 7.62
N ILE A 219 2.05 -12.57 6.48
CA ILE A 219 3.09 -11.52 6.40
C ILE A 219 2.63 -10.27 7.15
N GLY A 220 1.42 -9.78 6.88
CA GLY A 220 0.83 -8.66 7.61
C GLY A 220 0.69 -8.91 9.11
N ASN A 221 0.41 -10.14 9.55
CA ASN A 221 0.38 -10.49 10.98
C ASN A 221 1.78 -10.38 11.62
N VAL A 222 2.82 -10.86 10.94
CA VAL A 222 4.20 -10.79 11.42
C VAL A 222 4.70 -9.35 11.45
N LEU A 223 4.45 -8.56 10.39
CA LEU A 223 4.71 -7.11 10.37
C LEU A 223 3.97 -6.38 11.48
N PHE A 224 2.87 -6.94 11.97
CA PHE A 224 2.12 -6.40 13.09
C PHE A 224 2.60 -6.82 14.48
N GLY A 225 3.68 -7.61 14.56
CA GLY A 225 4.28 -8.10 15.81
C GLY A 225 3.62 -9.37 16.35
N SER A 226 2.94 -10.15 15.50
CA SER A 226 2.38 -11.44 15.92
C SER A 226 3.49 -12.48 16.01
N ASN A 227 3.74 -12.99 17.22
CA ASN A 227 4.68 -14.09 17.43
C ASN A 227 4.08 -15.42 16.96
N LYS A 228 4.90 -16.24 16.29
CA LYS A 228 4.44 -17.51 15.73
C LYS A 228 4.36 -18.63 16.76
N LYS A 229 3.37 -19.51 16.59
CA LYS A 229 3.45 -20.90 17.08
C LYS A 229 4.24 -21.74 16.06
N PRO A 230 5.19 -22.60 16.49
CA PRO A 230 6.17 -23.26 15.61
C PRO A 230 5.64 -24.29 14.59
N SER A 231 4.32 -24.54 14.51
CA SER A 231 3.77 -25.73 13.84
C SER A 231 3.16 -25.54 12.44
N ASN A 232 3.08 -24.32 11.90
CA ASN A 232 2.53 -24.08 10.55
C ASN A 232 3.56 -23.36 9.65
N PRO A 233 3.77 -23.78 8.39
CA PRO A 233 4.59 -23.03 7.43
C PRO A 233 3.97 -21.64 7.14
N LEU A 234 4.80 -20.64 6.83
CA LEU A 234 4.33 -19.30 6.41
C LEU A 234 3.85 -19.35 4.96
N ASP A 235 2.73 -18.70 4.68
CA ASP A 235 2.32 -18.41 3.31
C ASP A 235 2.74 -16.98 2.94
N PHE A 236 3.72 -16.90 2.02
CA PHE A 236 4.29 -15.65 1.52
C PHE A 236 3.46 -15.02 0.39
N SER A 237 2.37 -15.62 -0.05
CA SER A 237 1.47 -15.03 -1.04
C SER A 237 0.68 -13.88 -0.39
N SER A 238 1.32 -12.71 -0.31
CA SER A 238 0.75 -11.50 0.29
C SER A 238 1.24 -10.23 -0.43
N PRO A 239 0.36 -9.23 -0.65
CA PRO A 239 0.75 -7.91 -1.14
C PRO A 239 1.53 -7.07 -0.10
N ASP A 240 1.59 -7.51 1.16
CA ASP A 240 2.39 -6.85 2.20
C ASP A 240 3.89 -6.85 1.87
N ASN A 241 4.34 -7.84 1.09
CA ASN A 241 5.72 -7.99 0.66
C ASN A 241 6.22 -6.85 -0.23
N THR A 242 5.30 -6.19 -0.94
CA THR A 242 5.58 -5.08 -1.88
C THR A 242 4.98 -3.76 -1.41
N SER A 243 4.75 -3.62 -0.12
CA SER A 243 4.16 -2.41 0.45
C SER A 243 5.31 -1.47 0.83
N ASP A 244 5.49 -0.34 0.14
CA ASP A 244 6.52 0.70 0.42
C ASP A 244 6.07 1.69 1.53
N GLY A 245 6.95 2.42 2.21
CA GLY A 245 6.64 3.44 3.22
C GLY A 245 6.99 3.07 4.67
N ASN A 246 7.21 4.05 5.56
CA ASN A 246 7.83 3.80 6.86
C ASN A 246 6.86 3.49 8.02
N LEU A 247 5.58 3.87 7.90
CA LEU A 247 4.56 3.53 8.91
C LEU A 247 4.21 2.04 8.89
N LYS A 248 3.81 1.54 10.06
CA LYS A 248 3.32 0.18 10.22
C LYS A 248 2.02 -0.01 9.44
N LYS A 249 2.02 -0.87 8.42
CA LYS A 249 0.83 -1.10 7.59
C LYS A 249 0.73 -2.51 7.04
N ARG A 250 -0.50 -2.90 6.70
CA ARG A 250 -0.81 -4.19 6.09
C ARG A 250 -2.07 -4.13 5.23
N TRP A 251 -2.16 -5.01 4.27
CA TRP A 251 -3.36 -5.29 3.53
C TRP A 251 -4.24 -6.31 4.25
N LYS A 252 -5.56 -6.17 4.09
CA LYS A 252 -6.57 -7.13 4.52
C LYS A 252 -7.69 -7.19 3.49
N ILE A 253 -8.36 -8.33 3.42
CA ILE A 253 -9.65 -8.44 2.75
C ILE A 253 -10.73 -8.28 3.81
N ILE A 254 -11.47 -7.16 3.75
CA ILE A 254 -12.56 -6.82 4.68
C ILE A 254 -13.84 -6.75 3.85
N ASP A 255 -14.81 -7.61 4.16
CA ASP A 255 -16.09 -7.69 3.44
C ASP A 255 -15.93 -7.81 1.91
N GLY A 256 -14.92 -8.57 1.48
CA GLY A 256 -14.59 -8.80 0.07
C GLY A 256 -13.75 -7.69 -0.59
N LYS A 257 -13.53 -6.57 0.10
CA LYS A 257 -12.75 -5.43 -0.39
C LYS A 257 -11.30 -5.49 0.09
N ARG A 258 -10.36 -5.04 -0.75
CA ARG A 258 -8.94 -4.95 -0.39
C ARG A 258 -8.74 -3.63 0.32
N CYS A 259 -8.34 -3.69 1.58
CA CYS A 259 -8.18 -2.52 2.43
C CYS A 259 -6.76 -2.45 2.98
N LEU A 260 -6.18 -1.26 2.98
CA LEU A 260 -4.91 -0.99 3.63
C LEU A 260 -5.16 -0.46 5.04
N VAL A 261 -4.61 -1.14 6.04
CA VAL A 261 -4.66 -0.76 7.45
C VAL A 261 -3.32 -0.14 7.84
N LYS A 262 -3.31 1.14 8.25
CA LYS A 262 -2.12 1.91 8.64
C LYS A 262 -2.17 2.27 10.12
N GLY A 263 -1.06 2.09 10.83
CA GLY A 263 -0.91 2.51 12.23
C GLY A 263 -0.17 3.84 12.36
N GLY A 264 -0.28 4.48 13.53
CA GLY A 264 0.46 5.68 13.87
C GLY A 264 1.82 5.40 14.51
N SER A 265 2.74 6.37 14.42
CA SER A 265 4.04 6.32 15.10
C SER A 265 3.95 6.86 16.52
N ASN A 266 4.88 6.44 17.39
CA ASN A 266 5.01 7.05 18.71
C ASN A 266 5.49 8.53 18.59
N PRO A 267 5.25 9.37 19.61
CA PRO A 267 4.55 9.06 20.86
C PRO A 267 3.02 9.15 20.77
N PHE A 268 2.48 9.94 19.84
CA PHE A 268 1.04 10.28 19.82
C PHE A 268 0.17 9.32 19.00
N ARG A 269 0.75 8.55 18.07
CA ARG A 269 -0.01 7.68 17.14
C ARG A 269 -1.16 8.41 16.46
N GLN A 270 -0.97 9.69 16.15
CA GLN A 270 -2.00 10.60 15.70
C GLN A 270 -2.35 10.42 14.21
N GLN A 271 -1.43 9.88 13.40
CA GLN A 271 -1.59 9.83 11.94
C GLN A 271 -2.89 9.14 11.47
N PRO A 272 -3.34 8.02 12.06
CA PRO A 272 -4.64 7.43 11.75
C PRO A 272 -5.83 8.38 11.86
N LEU A 273 -5.86 9.23 12.89
CA LEU A 273 -6.92 10.21 13.10
C LEU A 273 -6.78 11.38 12.13
N ASN A 274 -5.55 11.79 11.84
CA ASN A 274 -5.27 12.83 10.85
C ASN A 274 -5.73 12.45 9.43
N GLU A 275 -5.62 11.18 9.04
CA GLU A 275 -6.15 10.71 7.74
C GLU A 275 -7.67 10.93 7.65
N VAL A 276 -8.41 10.69 8.74
CA VAL A 276 -9.86 10.92 8.81
C VAL A 276 -10.18 12.41 8.79
N ILE A 277 -9.42 13.24 9.52
CA ILE A 277 -9.58 14.70 9.48
C ILE A 277 -9.34 15.24 8.06
N ALA A 278 -8.29 14.77 7.39
CA ALA A 278 -8.00 15.15 6.01
C ALA A 278 -9.13 14.72 5.06
N THR A 279 -9.68 13.51 5.25
CA THR A 279 -10.86 13.01 4.51
C THR A 279 -12.04 13.99 4.65
N GLU A 280 -12.43 14.35 5.87
CA GLU A 280 -13.55 15.25 6.14
C GLU A 280 -13.38 16.65 5.54
N ILE A 281 -12.15 17.18 5.52
CA ILE A 281 -11.83 18.47 4.89
C ILE A 281 -11.92 18.36 3.36
N MET A 282 -11.36 17.28 2.78
CA MET A 282 -11.40 17.05 1.33
C MET A 282 -12.82 16.82 0.81
N GLU A 283 -13.66 16.11 1.57
CA GLU A 283 -15.09 15.93 1.26
C GLU A 283 -15.83 17.27 1.19
N ARG A 284 -15.60 18.16 2.16
CA ARG A 284 -16.19 19.51 2.16
C ARG A 284 -15.75 20.34 0.97
N LEU A 285 -14.52 20.17 0.51
CA LEU A 285 -13.96 20.92 -0.61
C LEU A 285 -14.17 20.24 -1.97
N ASP A 286 -14.90 19.12 -2.04
CA ASP A 286 -15.07 18.33 -3.26
C ASP A 286 -13.74 17.95 -3.93
N ILE A 287 -12.68 17.75 -3.13
CA ILE A 287 -11.36 17.33 -3.60
C ILE A 287 -11.39 15.81 -3.84
N PRO A 288 -11.00 15.31 -5.03
CA PRO A 288 -10.85 13.86 -5.25
C PRO A 288 -9.81 13.25 -4.30
N HIS A 289 -10.24 12.31 -3.47
CA HIS A 289 -9.41 11.74 -2.41
C HIS A 289 -9.76 10.28 -2.11
N VAL A 290 -8.84 9.60 -1.43
CA VAL A 290 -9.06 8.26 -0.89
C VAL A 290 -9.70 8.42 0.49
N PRO A 291 -10.91 7.86 0.74
CA PRO A 291 -11.56 7.97 2.02
C PRO A 291 -10.89 7.08 3.06
N TYR A 292 -10.66 7.63 4.26
CA TYR A 292 -10.15 6.89 5.41
C TYR A 292 -11.18 6.83 6.54
N THR A 293 -11.21 5.70 7.24
CA THR A 293 -11.95 5.51 8.49
C THR A 293 -11.01 5.08 9.60
N VAL A 294 -11.36 5.32 10.86
CA VAL A 294 -10.57 4.85 12.01
C VAL A 294 -11.10 3.51 12.53
N THR A 295 -10.17 2.64 12.93
CA THR A 295 -10.46 1.43 13.71
C THR A 295 -9.50 1.34 14.89
N TRP A 296 -9.91 0.63 15.94
CA TRP A 296 -9.15 0.49 17.17
C TRP A 296 -8.75 -0.96 17.39
N ASN A 297 -7.47 -1.20 17.69
CA ASN A 297 -6.97 -2.52 18.00
C ASN A 297 -5.98 -2.48 19.17
N LYS A 298 -6.32 -3.20 20.26
CA LYS A 298 -5.57 -3.21 21.53
C LYS A 298 -5.27 -1.80 22.05
N GLY A 299 -6.26 -0.93 21.99
CA GLY A 299 -6.16 0.47 22.44
C GLY A 299 -5.39 1.40 21.51
N ALA A 300 -4.85 0.93 20.36
CA ALA A 300 -4.15 1.79 19.40
C ALA A 300 -5.03 2.12 18.19
N PRO A 301 -4.98 3.37 17.67
CA PRO A 301 -5.72 3.74 16.47
C PRO A 301 -5.02 3.22 15.21
N TYR A 302 -5.84 2.87 14.21
CA TYR A 302 -5.42 2.53 12.86
C TYR A 302 -6.38 3.17 11.87
N SER A 303 -5.87 3.65 10.74
CA SER A 303 -6.70 4.09 9.63
C SER A 303 -6.88 2.96 8.62
N ILE A 304 -8.05 2.91 7.99
CA ILE A 304 -8.39 1.96 6.93
C ILE A 304 -8.82 2.75 5.70
N CYS A 305 -8.22 2.45 4.56
CA CYS A 305 -8.74 2.85 3.24
C CYS A 305 -8.95 1.63 2.35
N GLU A 306 -9.91 1.72 1.44
CA GLU A 306 -10.06 0.77 0.33
C GLU A 306 -9.00 1.03 -0.73
N ASP A 307 -8.57 -0.01 -1.42
CA ASP A 307 -7.71 0.13 -2.59
C ASP A 307 -8.44 0.89 -3.70
N PHE A 308 -7.79 1.92 -4.23
CA PHE A 308 -8.32 2.71 -5.35
C PHE A 308 -7.74 2.27 -6.70
N ILE A 309 -6.84 1.27 -6.69
CA ILE A 309 -6.29 0.61 -7.87
C ILE A 309 -7.04 -0.71 -8.08
N ASP A 310 -7.42 -0.98 -9.32
CA ASP A 310 -8.07 -2.23 -9.71
C ASP A 310 -7.19 -3.11 -10.61
N GLU A 311 -7.73 -4.23 -11.09
CA GLU A 311 -7.02 -5.17 -11.97
C GLU A 311 -6.59 -4.59 -13.34
N ASN A 312 -7.09 -3.41 -13.72
CA ASN A 312 -6.91 -2.75 -15.01
C ASN A 312 -6.15 -1.44 -14.91
N THR A 313 -5.99 -0.86 -13.73
CA THR A 313 -5.31 0.43 -13.52
C THR A 313 -4.07 0.30 -12.66
N GLU A 314 -3.04 1.12 -12.89
CA GLU A 314 -1.87 1.20 -12.01
C GLU A 314 -1.62 2.64 -11.53
N LEU A 315 -1.08 2.75 -10.31
CA LEU A 315 -0.56 4.00 -9.76
C LEU A 315 0.88 4.21 -10.21
N ILE A 316 1.14 5.35 -10.85
CA ILE A 316 2.48 5.81 -11.19
C ILE A 316 2.85 7.00 -10.30
N PRO A 317 3.78 6.83 -9.34
CA PRO A 317 4.22 7.90 -8.46
C PRO A 317 4.82 9.09 -9.21
N ALA A 318 4.69 10.30 -8.67
CA ALA A 318 5.29 11.50 -9.23
C ALA A 318 6.82 11.37 -9.41
N TRP A 319 7.49 10.64 -8.51
CA TRP A 319 8.90 10.28 -8.61
C TRP A 319 9.25 9.60 -9.95
N ARG A 320 8.38 8.71 -10.45
CA ARG A 320 8.56 8.03 -11.75
C ARG A 320 8.22 8.94 -12.92
N ILE A 321 7.24 9.82 -12.76
CA ILE A 321 6.84 10.79 -13.79
C ILE A 321 7.99 11.76 -14.07
N ILE A 322 8.64 12.31 -13.04
CA ILE A 322 9.73 13.27 -13.22
C ILE A 322 11.00 12.67 -13.84
N GLN A 323 11.16 11.35 -13.79
CA GLN A 323 12.30 10.62 -14.39
C GLN A 323 12.17 10.45 -15.91
N THR A 324 11.00 10.72 -16.48
CA THR A 324 10.77 10.58 -17.93
C THR A 324 11.53 11.61 -18.77
N GLN A 325 11.92 12.72 -18.15
CA GLN A 325 12.70 13.78 -18.78
C GLN A 325 13.81 14.24 -17.84
N LYS A 326 14.89 14.73 -18.44
CA LYS A 326 15.95 15.36 -17.66
C LYS A 326 15.49 16.75 -17.21
N GLN A 327 15.60 17.04 -15.92
CA GLN A 327 15.36 18.38 -15.38
C GLN A 327 16.53 19.32 -15.74
N ASP A 328 16.21 20.48 -16.29
CA ASP A 328 17.17 21.57 -16.50
C ASP A 328 17.41 22.35 -15.22
N ASN A 329 18.65 22.80 -14.98
CA ASN A 329 19.06 23.46 -13.73
C ASN A 329 18.29 24.75 -13.39
N SER A 330 17.67 25.41 -14.38
CA SER A 330 16.89 26.64 -14.19
C SER A 330 15.40 26.38 -13.94
N THR A 331 14.94 25.14 -14.04
CA THR A 331 13.54 24.77 -13.91
C THR A 331 13.29 24.23 -12.51
N SER A 332 12.36 24.84 -11.76
CA SER A 332 11.96 24.33 -10.45
C SER A 332 11.33 22.94 -10.57
N LEU A 333 11.36 22.17 -9.49
CA LEU A 333 10.77 20.82 -9.47
C LEU A 333 9.26 20.85 -9.79
N TYR A 334 8.55 21.88 -9.32
CA TYR A 334 7.13 22.09 -9.63
C TYR A 334 6.89 22.19 -11.15
N GLN A 335 7.64 23.06 -11.82
CA GLN A 335 7.49 23.23 -13.26
C GLN A 335 7.97 22.00 -14.03
N HIS A 336 9.02 21.34 -13.56
CA HIS A 336 9.51 20.09 -14.14
C HIS A 336 8.45 18.99 -14.11
N PHE A 337 7.75 18.83 -12.98
CA PHE A 337 6.65 17.88 -12.85
C PHE A 337 5.50 18.18 -13.82
N LEU A 338 5.08 19.44 -13.93
CA LEU A 338 4.06 19.85 -14.92
C LEU A 338 4.51 19.59 -16.36
N ASN A 339 5.77 19.89 -16.70
CA ASN A 339 6.33 19.62 -18.01
C ASN A 339 6.31 18.11 -18.35
N CYS A 340 6.64 17.26 -17.37
CA CYS A 340 6.57 15.81 -17.52
C CYS A 340 5.13 15.33 -17.73
N CYS A 341 4.17 15.82 -16.92
CA CYS A 341 2.75 15.50 -17.07
C CYS A 341 2.23 15.91 -18.45
N ASN A 342 2.53 17.12 -18.91
CA ASN A 342 2.11 17.63 -20.21
C ASN A 342 2.68 16.80 -21.37
N ALA A 343 3.95 16.42 -21.31
CA ALA A 343 4.58 15.60 -22.35
C ALA A 343 4.01 14.16 -22.40
N LEU A 344 3.60 13.63 -21.25
CA LEU A 344 2.94 12.33 -21.14
C LEU A 344 1.44 12.38 -21.48
N GLY A 345 0.85 13.58 -21.56
CA GLY A 345 -0.58 13.77 -21.79
C GLY A 345 -1.45 13.47 -20.57
N ILE A 346 -0.92 13.63 -19.35
CA ILE A 346 -1.66 13.41 -18.10
C ILE A 346 -2.60 14.60 -17.87
N PRO A 347 -3.93 14.40 -17.85
CA PRO A 347 -4.88 15.49 -17.65
C PRO A 347 -4.93 15.94 -16.19
N GLY A 348 -5.22 17.23 -15.98
CA GLY A 348 -5.57 17.78 -14.65
C GLY A 348 -4.42 17.96 -13.66
N ALA A 349 -3.16 17.92 -14.10
CA ALA A 349 -2.00 18.01 -13.21
C ALA A 349 -1.94 19.32 -12.41
N GLU A 350 -2.15 20.47 -13.04
CA GLU A 350 -2.12 21.78 -12.34
C GLU A 350 -3.27 21.92 -11.34
N GLU A 351 -4.49 21.58 -11.73
CA GLU A 351 -5.67 21.58 -10.84
C GLU A 351 -5.49 20.65 -9.64
N PHE A 352 -4.87 19.48 -9.85
CA PHE A 352 -4.52 18.56 -8.78
C PHE A 352 -3.53 19.18 -7.80
N LEU A 353 -2.46 19.83 -8.30
CA LEU A 353 -1.46 20.45 -7.45
C LEU A 353 -2.05 21.61 -6.64
N ASP A 354 -2.92 22.43 -7.24
CA ASP A 354 -3.63 23.49 -6.53
C ASP A 354 -4.41 22.95 -5.33
N ARG A 355 -5.16 21.86 -5.54
CA ARG A 355 -5.93 21.19 -4.48
C ARG A 355 -5.04 20.55 -3.42
N MET A 356 -4.02 19.82 -3.84
CA MET A 356 -3.10 19.12 -2.94
C MET A 356 -2.32 20.10 -2.06
N ILE A 357 -1.72 21.14 -2.65
CA ILE A 357 -0.95 22.14 -1.91
C ILE A 357 -1.85 22.93 -0.96
N THR A 358 -3.08 23.25 -1.37
CA THR A 358 -4.05 23.95 -0.51
C THR A 358 -4.43 23.09 0.69
N LEU A 359 -4.74 21.81 0.47
CA LEU A 359 -4.99 20.85 1.56
C LEU A 359 -3.78 20.73 2.49
N ASP A 360 -2.59 20.49 1.92
CA ASP A 360 -1.36 20.29 2.68
C ASP A 360 -0.99 21.52 3.51
N TYR A 361 -1.33 22.74 3.05
CA TYR A 361 -1.26 23.94 3.86
C TYR A 361 -2.28 23.92 5.01
N ILE A 362 -3.56 23.63 4.75
CA ILE A 362 -4.61 23.59 5.78
C ILE A 362 -4.25 22.62 6.90
N ILE A 363 -3.78 21.42 6.56
CA ILE A 363 -3.45 20.39 7.55
C ILE A 363 -1.99 20.48 8.04
N ALA A 364 -1.17 21.36 7.47
CA ALA A 364 0.28 21.41 7.72
C ALA A 364 0.93 20.01 7.54
N ASN A 365 0.81 19.45 6.33
CA ASN A 365 1.39 18.16 5.97
C ASN A 365 2.92 18.27 5.81
N GLU A 366 3.64 17.43 6.55
CA GLU A 366 5.10 17.43 6.61
C GLU A 366 5.70 16.29 5.78
N ASP A 367 4.88 15.34 5.30
CA ASP A 367 5.33 14.12 4.60
C ASP A 367 4.84 13.98 3.14
N ARG A 368 4.47 15.06 2.45
CA ARG A 368 4.12 15.00 1.00
C ARG A 368 5.36 14.89 0.09
N HIS A 369 6.00 13.73 0.05
CA HIS A 369 7.10 13.45 -0.89
C HIS A 369 6.58 12.94 -2.26
N LEU A 370 7.45 12.80 -3.26
CA LEU A 370 7.07 12.44 -4.65
C LEU A 370 6.53 11.01 -4.82
N ASN A 371 6.52 10.19 -3.76
CA ASN A 371 5.83 8.88 -3.75
C ASN A 371 4.44 8.93 -3.09
N ASN A 372 4.06 10.06 -2.48
CA ASN A 372 2.75 10.28 -1.82
C ASN A 372 1.73 11.01 -2.71
N PHE A 373 1.99 11.07 -4.02
CA PHE A 373 1.03 11.43 -5.07
C PHE A 373 1.53 10.92 -6.42
N GLY A 374 0.66 10.92 -7.42
CA GLY A 374 1.00 10.42 -8.75
C GLY A 374 -0.19 10.48 -9.70
N ALA A 375 -0.12 9.68 -10.76
CA ALA A 375 -1.17 9.55 -11.75
C ALA A 375 -1.57 8.09 -11.95
N ILE A 376 -2.80 7.88 -12.44
CA ILE A 376 -3.34 6.57 -12.75
C ILE A 376 -3.41 6.41 -14.26
N ARG A 377 -3.01 5.24 -14.76
CA ARG A 377 -3.22 4.83 -16.15
C ARG A 377 -3.79 3.43 -16.24
N ASN A 378 -4.37 3.10 -17.39
CA ASN A 378 -4.74 1.74 -17.70
C ASN A 378 -3.48 0.90 -17.95
N ALA A 379 -3.34 -0.23 -17.27
CA ALA A 379 -2.20 -1.13 -17.34
C ALA A 379 -2.05 -1.83 -18.71
N GLU A 380 -3.16 -2.04 -19.41
CA GLU A 380 -3.20 -2.78 -20.68
C GLU A 380 -3.09 -1.85 -21.89
N THR A 381 -3.77 -0.69 -21.87
CA THR A 381 -3.72 0.28 -22.98
C THR A 381 -2.65 1.36 -22.80
N LEU A 382 -2.10 1.50 -21.59
CA LEU A 382 -1.17 2.56 -21.18
C LEU A 382 -1.74 3.99 -21.22
N GLU A 383 -3.05 4.13 -21.45
CA GLU A 383 -3.74 5.42 -21.50
C GLU A 383 -3.86 6.03 -20.10
N TRP A 384 -3.49 7.31 -19.97
CA TRP A 384 -3.63 8.05 -18.72
C TRP A 384 -5.09 8.37 -18.42
N ILE A 385 -5.53 8.00 -17.23
CA ILE A 385 -6.87 8.34 -16.71
C ILE A 385 -6.83 9.75 -16.12
N GLY A 386 -5.77 10.07 -15.38
CA GLY A 386 -5.58 11.37 -14.75
C GLY A 386 -4.72 11.27 -13.50
N MET A 387 -4.68 12.35 -12.73
CA MET A 387 -4.05 12.35 -11.42
C MET A 387 -4.76 11.39 -10.45
N ALA A 388 -3.99 10.72 -9.61
CA ALA A 388 -4.54 9.87 -8.56
C ALA A 388 -5.33 10.72 -7.54
N PRO A 389 -6.38 10.17 -6.90
CA PRO A 389 -7.00 10.84 -5.76
C PRO A 389 -5.94 11.10 -4.68
N ILE A 390 -6.07 12.18 -3.91
CA ILE A 390 -5.13 12.45 -2.81
C ILE A 390 -5.22 11.35 -1.75
N TYR A 391 -4.07 10.82 -1.33
CA TYR A 391 -3.92 9.80 -0.29
C TYR A 391 -2.74 10.15 0.63
N ASP A 392 -2.53 9.41 1.72
CA ASP A 392 -1.39 9.59 2.65
C ASP A 392 -1.22 11.01 3.19
N SER A 393 -2.19 11.47 3.98
CA SER A 393 -2.19 12.80 4.59
C SER A 393 -2.04 12.75 6.11
N GLY A 394 -1.71 11.58 6.66
CA GLY A 394 -1.66 11.33 8.11
C GLY A 394 -0.51 12.05 8.83
N SER A 395 0.61 12.31 8.16
CA SER A 395 1.79 12.98 8.73
C SER A 395 1.66 14.50 8.66
N SER A 396 0.60 14.97 9.30
CA SER A 396 0.15 16.36 9.32
C SER A 396 -0.26 16.77 10.73
N LEU A 397 -0.79 17.98 10.91
CA LEU A 397 -1.40 18.45 12.16
C LEU A 397 -0.50 18.30 13.39
N GLY A 398 0.82 18.43 13.17
CA GLY A 398 1.86 18.31 14.20
C GLY A 398 1.92 16.93 14.86
N TYR A 399 1.67 15.86 14.10
CA TYR A 399 1.56 14.48 14.57
C TYR A 399 2.71 13.98 15.47
N ASP A 400 3.91 14.56 15.38
CA ASP A 400 5.09 14.22 16.18
C ASP A 400 5.53 15.34 17.16
N LYS A 401 4.87 16.49 17.13
CA LYS A 401 5.26 17.70 17.90
C LYS A 401 4.63 17.72 19.27
N ILE A 402 5.35 18.22 20.26
CA ILE A 402 4.76 18.55 21.56
C ILE A 402 3.94 19.84 21.48
N THR A 403 2.84 19.91 22.23
CA THR A 403 1.87 21.02 22.17
C THR A 403 2.48 22.43 22.27
N PRO A 404 3.50 22.70 23.12
CA PRO A 404 4.14 24.02 23.19
C PRO A 404 4.84 24.45 21.90
N THR A 405 5.37 23.51 21.11
CA THR A 405 6.12 23.83 19.89
C THR A 405 5.22 23.95 18.66
N MET A 406 4.01 23.39 18.69
CA MET A 406 3.07 23.40 17.55
C MET A 406 2.72 24.79 17.01
N LYS A 407 2.85 25.86 17.83
CA LYS A 407 2.58 27.24 17.40
C LYS A 407 3.75 27.89 16.66
N ASN A 408 4.95 27.32 16.75
CA ASN A 408 6.14 27.80 16.07
C ASN A 408 6.17 27.26 14.63
N ALA A 409 5.96 28.13 13.64
CA ALA A 409 5.95 27.74 12.23
C ALA A 409 7.27 27.10 11.77
N ARG A 410 8.40 27.41 12.42
CA ARG A 410 9.72 26.85 12.09
C ARG A 410 9.87 25.37 12.43
N GLU A 411 8.95 24.80 13.20
CA GLU A 411 8.98 23.38 13.55
C GLU A 411 8.44 22.50 12.43
N TYR A 412 7.72 23.07 11.46
CA TYR A 412 7.09 22.31 10.38
C TYR A 412 7.98 22.34 9.16
N THR A 413 8.19 21.16 8.59
CA THR A 413 8.81 21.00 7.28
C THR A 413 7.74 20.95 6.20
N CYS A 414 8.09 21.35 4.98
CA CYS A 414 7.22 21.23 3.83
C CYS A 414 7.99 20.61 2.66
N LYS A 415 7.26 19.88 1.82
CA LYS A 415 7.73 19.20 0.61
C LYS A 415 6.51 18.91 -0.29
N PRO A 416 6.65 18.57 -1.59
CA PRO A 416 7.88 18.23 -2.31
C PRO A 416 8.58 19.44 -2.94
N PHE A 417 7.89 20.56 -3.14
CA PHE A 417 8.42 21.63 -3.97
C PHE A 417 9.17 22.70 -3.20
N LYS A 418 8.66 23.11 -2.04
CA LYS A 418 9.23 24.17 -1.19
C LYS A 418 9.44 23.70 0.24
N LYS A 419 10.49 24.21 0.90
CA LYS A 419 10.85 23.86 2.28
C LYS A 419 9.83 24.40 3.29
N HIS A 420 9.12 25.47 2.96
CA HIS A 420 8.11 26.10 3.83
C HIS A 420 6.72 26.11 3.20
N HIS A 421 5.68 25.90 4.04
CA HIS A 421 4.28 25.86 3.61
C HIS A 421 3.81 27.16 2.94
N GLU A 422 4.25 28.32 3.44
CA GLU A 422 3.90 29.63 2.87
C GLU A 422 4.48 29.81 1.47
N GLU A 423 5.69 29.31 1.22
CA GLU A 423 6.33 29.35 -0.11
C GLU A 423 5.67 28.34 -1.05
N GLN A 424 5.38 27.12 -0.57
CA GLN A 424 4.64 26.09 -1.32
C GLN A 424 3.28 26.64 -1.79
N LEU A 425 2.56 27.33 -0.89
CA LEU A 425 1.25 27.91 -1.18
C LEU A 425 1.30 28.95 -2.32
N LYS A 426 2.45 29.61 -2.58
CA LYS A 426 2.61 30.57 -3.71
C LYS A 426 2.62 29.91 -5.08
N LEU A 427 2.75 28.58 -5.13
CA LEU A 427 2.64 27.80 -6.36
C LEU A 427 1.19 27.59 -6.79
N VAL A 428 0.22 27.71 -5.87
CA VAL A 428 -1.20 27.56 -6.18
C VAL A 428 -1.66 28.65 -7.15
N SER A 429 -2.22 28.23 -8.29
CA SER A 429 -2.61 29.11 -9.39
C SER A 429 -3.89 29.89 -9.07
N SER A 430 -4.89 29.26 -8.44
CA SER A 430 -6.14 29.90 -8.01
C SER A 430 -6.73 29.25 -6.76
N PHE A 431 -7.49 30.05 -5.99
CA PHE A 431 -8.33 29.60 -4.88
C PHE A 431 -9.83 29.73 -5.18
N ASP A 432 -10.22 30.06 -6.42
CA ASP A 432 -11.63 30.29 -6.80
C ASP A 432 -12.51 29.04 -6.63
N TRP A 433 -11.89 27.86 -6.58
CA TRP A 433 -12.56 26.58 -6.35
C TRP A 433 -12.84 26.30 -4.86
N VAL A 434 -12.27 27.08 -3.94
CA VAL A 434 -12.39 26.84 -2.49
C VAL A 434 -13.65 27.50 -1.95
N ASP A 435 -14.61 26.68 -1.52
CA ASP A 435 -15.79 27.16 -0.79
C ASP A 435 -15.51 27.17 0.73
N PHE A 436 -15.01 28.32 1.22
CA PHE A 436 -14.67 28.49 2.65
C PHE A 436 -15.85 28.31 3.60
N ALA A 437 -17.09 28.55 3.13
CA ALA A 437 -18.28 28.38 3.97
C ALA A 437 -18.47 26.90 4.36
N LYS A 438 -18.07 25.97 3.49
CA LYS A 438 -18.10 24.53 3.77
C LYS A 438 -17.06 24.08 4.80
N LEU A 439 -16.12 24.93 5.19
CA LEU A 439 -15.12 24.65 6.24
C LEU A 439 -15.43 25.35 7.58
N SER A 440 -16.62 25.93 7.72
CA SER A 440 -17.00 26.67 8.93
C SER A 440 -17.07 25.81 10.19
N ASP A 441 -17.21 24.49 10.05
CA ASP A 441 -17.30 23.50 11.13
C ASP A 441 -15.98 22.74 11.38
N VAL A 442 -14.86 23.23 10.84
CA VAL A 442 -13.56 22.51 10.91
C VAL A 442 -13.09 22.27 12.34
N GLN A 443 -13.38 23.18 13.28
CA GLN A 443 -13.01 23.00 14.67
C GLN A 443 -13.81 21.87 15.32
N GLU A 444 -15.10 21.79 15.02
CA GLU A 444 -16.01 20.77 15.51
C GLU A 444 -15.61 19.38 14.99
N ILE A 445 -15.27 19.27 13.70
CA ILE A 445 -14.77 18.02 13.08
C ILE A 445 -13.54 17.50 13.82
N ILE A 446 -12.50 18.35 13.90
CA ILE A 446 -11.22 18.01 14.53
C ILE A 446 -11.45 17.62 15.98
N THR A 447 -12.24 18.40 16.71
CA THR A 447 -12.53 18.12 18.12
C THR A 447 -13.26 16.79 18.27
N SER A 448 -14.25 16.49 17.43
CA SER A 448 -15.01 15.24 17.52
C SER A 448 -14.15 13.99 17.25
N ILE A 449 -13.25 14.06 16.26
CA ILE A 449 -12.41 12.93 15.87
C ILE A 449 -11.31 12.70 16.91
N LEU A 450 -10.64 13.76 17.36
CA LEU A 450 -9.52 13.63 18.29
C LEU A 450 -9.95 13.38 19.74
N SER A 451 -11.21 13.65 20.07
CA SER A 451 -11.78 13.39 21.42
C SER A 451 -12.46 12.02 21.53
N ASP A 452 -12.22 11.08 20.60
CA ASP A 452 -12.69 9.69 20.71
C ASP A 452 -12.27 9.13 22.08
N GLU A 453 -13.19 8.43 22.75
CA GLU A 453 -12.94 7.85 24.08
C GLU A 453 -11.75 6.88 24.11
N ASN A 454 -11.41 6.27 22.98
CA ASN A 454 -10.28 5.37 22.85
C ASN A 454 -8.95 6.13 22.58
N ALA A 455 -9.01 7.41 22.24
CA ALA A 455 -7.86 8.26 21.97
C ALA A 455 -7.28 8.95 23.22
N THR A 456 -7.94 8.82 24.38
CA THR A 456 -7.58 9.55 25.61
C THR A 456 -6.16 9.30 26.11
N ASP A 457 -5.58 8.14 25.78
CA ASP A 457 -4.19 7.80 26.13
C ASP A 457 -3.16 8.56 25.28
N TYR A 458 -3.59 9.17 24.17
CA TYR A 458 -2.72 9.78 23.16
C TYR A 458 -2.99 11.27 22.92
N MET A 459 -4.22 11.73 23.15
CA MET A 459 -4.68 13.08 22.82
C MET A 459 -5.25 13.77 24.06
N ASP A 460 -4.61 14.85 24.51
CA ASP A 460 -5.12 15.69 25.60
C ASP A 460 -5.95 16.88 25.07
N GLU A 461 -6.87 17.40 25.88
CA GLU A 461 -7.77 18.50 25.52
C GLU A 461 -7.03 19.76 25.05
N THR A 462 -5.85 20.05 25.60
CA THR A 462 -5.06 21.23 25.20
C THR A 462 -4.48 21.03 23.81
N ARG A 463 -3.96 19.83 23.51
CA ARG A 463 -3.48 19.47 22.17
C ARG A 463 -4.59 19.58 21.14
N ILE A 464 -5.76 18.99 21.41
CA ILE A 464 -6.92 19.00 20.50
C ILE A 464 -7.31 20.44 20.15
N ARG A 465 -7.46 21.30 21.17
CA ARG A 465 -7.79 22.72 20.99
C ARG A 465 -6.74 23.43 20.13
N VAL A 466 -5.45 23.20 20.39
CA VAL A 466 -4.36 23.82 19.62
C VAL A 466 -4.39 23.38 18.16
N ILE A 467 -4.65 22.10 17.87
CA ILE A 467 -4.77 21.60 16.48
C ILE A 467 -5.94 22.30 15.78
N ALA A 468 -7.12 22.34 16.41
CA ALA A 468 -8.31 22.99 15.85
C ALA A 468 -8.08 24.49 15.57
N GLU A 469 -7.54 25.24 16.54
CA GLU A 469 -7.23 26.67 16.40
C GLU A 469 -6.22 26.93 15.26
N LEU A 470 -5.18 26.11 15.16
CA LEU A 470 -4.14 26.27 14.13
C LEU A 470 -4.67 25.96 12.74
N THR A 471 -5.51 24.93 12.58
CA THR A 471 -6.14 24.59 11.30
C THR A 471 -7.09 25.69 10.84
N GLU A 472 -7.97 26.18 11.72
CA GLU A 472 -8.87 27.29 11.41
C GLU A 472 -8.07 28.55 10.99
N ARG A 473 -6.99 28.85 11.71
CA ARG A 473 -6.12 29.98 11.36
C ARG A 473 -5.54 29.86 9.96
N ARG A 474 -5.11 28.66 9.54
CA ARG A 474 -4.58 28.42 8.18
C ARG A 474 -5.67 28.58 7.12
N ILE A 475 -6.91 28.15 7.40
CA ILE A 475 -8.05 28.38 6.50
C ILE A 475 -8.32 29.88 6.32
N ARG A 476 -8.38 30.65 7.42
CA ARG A 476 -8.57 32.11 7.37
C ARG A 476 -7.43 32.83 6.62
N ASN A 477 -6.20 32.32 6.72
CA ASN A 477 -5.08 32.85 5.95
C ASN A 477 -5.31 32.69 4.43
N ILE A 478 -5.75 31.49 3.99
CA ILE A 478 -6.06 31.25 2.57
C ILE A 478 -7.23 32.13 2.11
N GLU A 479 -8.29 32.24 2.92
CA GLU A 479 -9.44 33.11 2.63
C GLU A 479 -9.01 34.57 2.43
N SER A 480 -8.17 35.10 3.34
CA SER A 480 -7.62 36.45 3.20
C SER A 480 -6.75 36.61 1.96
N LEU A 481 -5.99 35.58 1.57
CA LEU A 481 -5.18 35.60 0.35
C LEU A 481 -6.07 35.64 -0.89
N ALA A 482 -7.12 34.81 -0.94
CA ALA A 482 -8.09 34.77 -2.04
C ALA A 482 -8.78 36.13 -2.23
N MET A 483 -9.18 36.81 -1.15
CA MET A 483 -9.82 38.13 -1.21
C MET A 483 -8.91 39.26 -1.69
N SER A 484 -7.59 39.15 -1.50
CA SER A 484 -6.66 40.25 -1.71
C SER A 484 -6.40 40.61 -3.19
N HIS A 485 -6.80 39.78 -4.16
CA HIS A 485 -6.62 39.95 -5.63
C HIS A 485 -5.20 40.39 -6.09
N THR A 486 -4.20 40.37 -5.21
CA THR A 486 -2.84 40.94 -5.45
C THR A 486 -1.86 39.87 -5.93
N ARG A 487 -2.33 38.66 -6.21
CA ARG A 487 -1.46 37.49 -6.34
C ARG A 487 -0.99 37.27 -7.78
N VAL A 488 0.33 37.15 -7.94
CA VAL A 488 0.97 36.57 -9.13
C VAL A 488 1.58 35.25 -8.64
N GLN A 489 1.17 34.13 -9.24
CA GLN A 489 1.81 32.83 -8.99
C GLN A 489 3.33 32.99 -9.17
N SER A 490 4.12 32.49 -8.22
CA SER A 490 5.56 32.71 -8.20
C SER A 490 6.30 31.39 -8.30
N ILE A 491 6.69 31.02 -9.52
CA ILE A 491 7.45 29.81 -9.81
C ILE A 491 8.93 30.18 -9.95
N THR A 492 9.67 30.06 -8.84
CA THR A 492 11.13 30.27 -8.78
C THR A 492 11.79 29.03 -8.19
N THR A 493 13.13 28.97 -8.20
CA THR A 493 13.91 27.92 -7.51
C THR A 493 14.28 28.30 -6.08
N GLU A 494 13.87 29.48 -5.60
CA GLU A 494 14.11 29.91 -4.21
C GLU A 494 13.27 29.06 -3.26
N ASP A 495 13.87 28.62 -2.15
CA ASP A 495 13.24 27.71 -1.16
C ASP A 495 12.92 26.30 -1.68
N ASP A 496 13.45 25.88 -2.85
CA ASP A 496 13.24 24.53 -3.36
C ASP A 496 13.80 23.46 -2.40
N VAL A 497 13.06 22.36 -2.23
CA VAL A 497 13.53 21.17 -1.52
C VAL A 497 14.69 20.55 -2.31
N GLU A 498 15.77 20.19 -1.62
CA GLU A 498 16.98 19.65 -2.26
C GLU A 498 16.90 18.13 -2.49
N GLU A 499 16.28 17.40 -1.56
CA GLU A 499 16.20 15.94 -1.57
C GLU A 499 14.76 15.48 -1.28
N ASP A 500 14.24 14.53 -2.09
CA ASP A 500 12.94 13.91 -1.89
C ASP A 500 13.06 12.76 -0.87
N ILE A 501 12.96 13.10 0.41
CA ILE A 501 13.12 12.14 1.53
C ILE A 501 11.77 11.91 2.21
N ALA A 502 11.37 10.65 2.31
CA ALA A 502 10.23 10.21 3.13
C ALA A 502 10.58 10.24 4.63
N GLU A 503 9.62 10.58 5.49
CA GLU A 503 9.87 10.65 6.93
C GLU A 503 10.25 9.29 7.52
N ASP A 504 11.27 9.28 8.39
CA ASP A 504 11.66 8.13 9.19
C ASP A 504 11.06 8.21 10.61
N TYR A 505 10.20 7.24 10.92
CA TYR A 505 9.50 7.15 12.21
C TYR A 505 10.25 6.26 13.23
N GLY A 506 11.49 5.87 12.93
CA GLY A 506 12.38 5.17 13.85
C GLY A 506 12.77 6.03 15.06
N PRO A 507 13.39 5.44 16.10
CA PRO A 507 13.94 6.20 17.20
C PRO A 507 15.01 7.18 16.68
N LYS A 508 14.73 8.48 16.76
CA LYS A 508 15.72 9.51 16.46
C LYS A 508 16.80 9.42 17.55
N MET A 509 17.95 8.81 17.25
CA MET A 509 19.09 8.85 18.15
C MET A 509 19.56 10.31 18.21
N GLU A 510 19.43 10.94 19.38
CA GLU A 510 20.11 12.20 19.63
C GLU A 510 21.62 11.95 19.46
N MET A 511 22.23 12.62 18.48
CA MET A 511 23.68 12.68 18.33
C MET A 511 24.29 13.62 19.35
#